data_AF-A0A8T6ZV63-F1
#
_entry.id   AF-A0A8T6ZV63-F1
#
_cell.length_a   1.000
_cell.length_b   1.000
_cell.length_c   1.000
_cell.angle_alpha   90.00
_cell.angle_beta   90.00
_cell.angle_gamma   90.00
#
_symmetry.space_group_name_H-M   'P 1'
#
loop_
_entity.id
_entity.type
_entity.pdbx_description
1 polymer ?
#
loop_
_entity_poly.entity_id
_entity_poly.type
_entity_poly.pdbx_seq_one_letter_code
_entity_poly.pdbx_strand_id
1 'polypeptide(L)'
;MSARKKPKLLYLMAVVAVVGSVLLAHELGRLNGGYSYLDQRREREELTAAIAERDQTVEGLRRQVAILETSQEIDQETYALVEQNLDELQAQIQAQEEELAFYRGIISPEDGAAGLRVQSLEMRPTDAARGYLLHLVLVQAVTHDRRVSGTVSFDITGSLDGEPVQLSLGDVVAGDADGALVYAFRYFQDLQRPLVLPDGFEPDEVVMQIRPREPSGQALEQSFEWSAVAG
;
A
#
# COMPACT_ATOMS: atom_id res chain seq x y z
N MET A 1 -121.92 -40.52 -38.49
CA MET A 1 -122.11 -39.46 -37.47
C MET A 1 -121.06 -39.60 -36.38
N SER A 2 -120.28 -38.53 -36.19
CA SER A 2 -119.19 -38.24 -35.21
C SER A 2 -118.13 -39.32 -34.91
N ALA A 3 -116.93 -39.05 -35.41
CA ALA A 3 -115.78 -39.95 -35.46
C ALA A 3 -114.96 -40.02 -34.16
N ARG A 4 -114.60 -41.25 -33.77
CA ARG A 4 -113.55 -41.59 -32.79
C ARG A 4 -112.16 -41.07 -33.27
N LYS A 5 -111.86 -39.78 -33.06
CA LYS A 5 -110.51 -39.21 -33.31
C LYS A 5 -109.62 -39.12 -32.05
N LYS A 6 -110.11 -39.56 -30.89
CA LYS A 6 -109.43 -39.41 -29.60
C LYS A 6 -108.14 -40.26 -29.38
N PRO A 7 -107.95 -41.49 -29.95
CA PRO A 7 -106.76 -42.28 -29.61
C PRO A 7 -105.48 -41.84 -30.36
N LYS A 8 -105.59 -41.34 -31.59
CA LYS A 8 -104.43 -40.84 -32.35
C LYS A 8 -103.88 -39.52 -31.79
N LEU A 9 -104.77 -38.68 -31.24
CA LEU A 9 -104.39 -37.42 -30.58
C LEU A 9 -103.58 -37.68 -29.30
N LEU A 10 -103.94 -38.72 -28.53
CA LEU A 10 -103.22 -39.13 -27.32
C LEU A 10 -101.80 -39.62 -27.63
N TYR A 11 -101.63 -40.42 -28.69
CA TYR A 11 -100.29 -40.85 -29.14
C TYR A 11 -99.42 -39.66 -29.60
N LEU A 12 -99.99 -38.71 -30.34
CA LEU A 12 -99.27 -37.50 -30.77
C LEU A 12 -98.81 -36.66 -29.56
N MET A 13 -99.69 -36.47 -28.57
CA MET A 13 -99.37 -35.77 -27.32
C MET A 13 -98.25 -36.47 -26.53
N ALA A 14 -98.27 -37.82 -26.47
CA ALA A 14 -97.22 -38.58 -25.80
C ALA A 14 -95.86 -38.42 -26.50
N VAL A 15 -95.83 -38.45 -27.84
CA VAL A 15 -94.60 -38.22 -28.62
C VAL A 15 -94.06 -36.80 -28.40
N VAL A 16 -94.93 -35.78 -28.41
CA VAL A 16 -94.53 -34.40 -28.14
C VAL A 16 -93.99 -34.25 -26.72
N ALA A 17 -94.60 -34.91 -25.73
CA ALA A 17 -94.12 -34.89 -24.35
C ALA A 17 -92.74 -35.56 -24.22
N VAL A 18 -92.51 -36.69 -24.89
CA VAL A 18 -91.20 -37.37 -24.91
C VAL A 18 -90.15 -36.51 -25.59
N VAL A 19 -90.43 -35.97 -26.78
CA VAL A 19 -89.49 -35.10 -27.50
C VAL A 19 -89.20 -33.83 -26.70
N GLY A 20 -90.23 -33.23 -26.10
CA GLY A 20 -90.11 -32.10 -25.19
C GLY A 20 -89.20 -32.44 -24.01
N SER A 21 -89.38 -33.59 -23.37
CA SER A 21 -88.55 -34.05 -22.24
C SER A 21 -87.08 -34.28 -22.63
N VAL A 22 -86.82 -34.80 -23.82
CA VAL A 22 -85.45 -35.04 -24.32
C VAL A 22 -84.75 -33.71 -24.62
N LEU A 23 -85.45 -32.77 -25.26
CA LEU A 23 -84.90 -31.43 -25.52
C LEU A 23 -84.64 -30.66 -24.23
N LEU A 24 -85.54 -30.77 -23.24
CA LEU A 24 -85.39 -30.15 -21.93
C LEU A 24 -84.22 -30.75 -21.15
N ALA A 25 -84.05 -32.08 -21.19
CA ALA A 25 -82.89 -32.77 -20.60
C ALA A 25 -81.58 -32.36 -21.29
N HIS A 26 -81.57 -32.20 -22.62
CA HIS A 26 -80.40 -31.75 -23.36
C HIS A 26 -80.02 -30.29 -23.02
N GLU A 27 -80.99 -29.37 -22.91
CA GLU A 27 -80.72 -27.99 -22.50
C GLU A 27 -80.23 -27.89 -21.05
N LEU A 28 -80.83 -28.66 -20.13
CA LEU A 28 -80.33 -28.75 -18.74
C LEU A 28 -78.93 -29.35 -18.67
N GLY A 29 -78.63 -30.38 -19.46
CA GLY A 29 -77.30 -30.97 -19.57
C GLY A 29 -76.27 -30.01 -20.13
N ARG A 30 -76.65 -29.19 -21.12
CA ARG A 30 -75.80 -28.14 -21.70
C ARG A 30 -75.50 -27.02 -20.71
N LEU A 31 -76.50 -26.58 -19.95
CA LEU A 31 -76.35 -25.55 -18.91
C LEU A 31 -75.43 -26.02 -17.77
N ASN A 32 -75.64 -27.25 -17.27
CA ASN A 32 -74.81 -27.80 -16.20
C ASN A 32 -73.39 -28.19 -16.69
N GLY A 33 -73.28 -28.76 -17.90
CA GLY A 33 -71.99 -29.12 -18.49
C GLY A 33 -71.12 -27.91 -18.82
N GLY A 34 -71.74 -26.81 -19.27
CA GLY A 34 -71.07 -25.53 -19.51
C GLY A 34 -70.44 -24.94 -18.25
N TYR A 35 -71.09 -25.08 -17.09
CA TYR A 35 -70.56 -24.61 -15.80
C TYR A 35 -69.27 -25.37 -15.43
N SER A 36 -69.26 -26.70 -15.55
CA SER A 36 -68.05 -27.50 -15.22
C SER A 36 -66.87 -27.23 -16.18
N TYR A 37 -67.14 -26.96 -17.47
CA TYR A 37 -66.10 -26.63 -18.44
C TYR A 37 -65.49 -25.25 -18.20
N LEU A 38 -66.32 -24.27 -17.80
CA LEU A 38 -65.86 -22.93 -17.44
C LEU A 38 -65.00 -22.95 -16.17
N ASP A 39 -65.41 -23.71 -15.16
CA ASP A 39 -64.63 -23.85 -13.92
C ASP A 39 -63.28 -24.54 -14.16
N GLN A 40 -63.24 -25.61 -14.98
CA GLN A 40 -61.99 -26.26 -15.38
C GLN A 40 -61.06 -25.34 -16.17
N ARG A 41 -61.60 -24.45 -17.02
CA ARG A 41 -60.79 -23.46 -17.74
C ARG A 41 -60.21 -22.42 -16.80
N ARG A 42 -61.01 -21.89 -15.87
CA ARG A 42 -60.54 -20.94 -14.84
C ARG A 42 -59.43 -21.55 -14.00
N GLU A 43 -59.62 -22.77 -13.51
CA GLU A 43 -58.60 -23.48 -12.73
C GLU A 43 -57.29 -23.65 -13.53
N ARG A 44 -57.37 -23.99 -14.83
CA ARG A 44 -56.20 -24.06 -15.69
C ARG A 44 -55.53 -22.71 -15.91
N GLU A 45 -56.30 -21.65 -16.11
CA GLU A 45 -55.79 -20.28 -16.27
C GLU A 45 -55.08 -19.81 -14.99
N GLU A 46 -55.69 -20.05 -13.82
CA GLU A 46 -55.10 -19.77 -12.50
C GLU A 46 -53.80 -20.55 -12.28
N LEU A 47 -53.78 -21.86 -12.56
CA LEU A 47 -52.58 -22.68 -12.45
C LEU A 47 -51.49 -22.22 -13.41
N THR A 48 -51.84 -21.84 -14.65
CA THR A 48 -50.87 -21.35 -15.64
C THR A 48 -50.29 -20.01 -15.22
N ALA A 49 -51.11 -19.10 -14.69
CA ALA A 49 -50.65 -17.82 -14.13
C ALA A 49 -49.73 -18.03 -12.93
N ALA A 50 -50.08 -18.94 -12.02
CA ALA A 50 -49.26 -19.28 -10.87
C ALA A 50 -47.91 -19.90 -11.26
N ILE A 51 -47.89 -20.76 -12.30
CA ILE A 51 -46.64 -21.31 -12.85
C ILE A 51 -45.79 -20.19 -13.45
N ALA A 52 -46.38 -19.29 -14.24
CA ALA A 52 -45.63 -18.17 -14.84
C ALA A 52 -45.03 -17.23 -13.77
N GLU A 53 -45.78 -16.93 -12.70
CA GLU A 53 -45.29 -16.14 -11.56
C GLU A 53 -44.17 -16.86 -10.80
N ARG A 54 -44.32 -18.17 -10.57
CA ARG A 54 -43.29 -19.02 -9.95
C ARG A 54 -42.02 -19.05 -10.80
N ASP A 55 -42.14 -19.22 -12.11
CA ASP A 55 -41.00 -19.26 -13.03
C ASP A 55 -40.27 -17.92 -13.04
N GLN A 56 -41.00 -16.79 -13.09
CA GLN A 56 -40.41 -15.45 -12.98
C GLN A 56 -39.66 -15.25 -11.65
N THR A 57 -40.22 -15.76 -10.55
CA THR A 57 -39.58 -15.72 -9.23
C THR A 57 -38.31 -16.58 -9.21
N VAL A 58 -38.35 -17.79 -9.77
CA VAL A 58 -37.19 -18.68 -9.88
C VAL A 58 -36.09 -18.06 -10.71
N GLU A 59 -36.41 -17.44 -11.84
CA GLU A 59 -35.43 -16.71 -12.65
C GLU A 59 -34.85 -15.50 -11.91
N GLY A 60 -35.66 -14.78 -11.13
CA GLY A 60 -35.21 -13.70 -10.25
C GLY A 60 -34.23 -14.19 -9.19
N LEU A 61 -34.56 -15.27 -8.50
CA LEU A 61 -33.71 -15.88 -7.47
C LEU A 61 -32.42 -16.44 -8.06
N ARG A 62 -32.46 -17.11 -9.21
CA ARG A 62 -31.27 -17.60 -9.90
C ARG A 62 -30.32 -16.48 -10.27
N ARG A 63 -30.84 -15.35 -10.75
CA ARG A 63 -30.01 -14.16 -11.02
C ARG A 63 -29.38 -13.60 -9.74
N GLN A 64 -30.12 -13.54 -8.64
CA GLN A 64 -29.56 -13.08 -7.36
C GLN A 64 -28.45 -14.02 -6.85
N VAL A 65 -28.66 -15.34 -6.94
CA VAL A 65 -27.64 -16.32 -6.57
C VAL A 65 -26.38 -16.14 -7.43
N ALA A 66 -26.51 -16.02 -8.75
CA ALA A 66 -25.36 -15.79 -9.63
C ALA A 66 -24.58 -14.51 -9.27
N ILE A 67 -25.28 -13.41 -8.98
CA ILE A 67 -24.65 -12.16 -8.53
C ILE A 67 -23.92 -12.35 -7.20
N LEU A 68 -24.53 -13.06 -6.24
CA LEU A 68 -23.95 -13.32 -4.93
C LEU A 68 -22.71 -14.22 -5.02
N GLU A 69 -22.74 -15.25 -5.86
CA GLU A 69 -21.61 -16.15 -6.09
C GLU A 69 -20.43 -15.39 -6.72
N THR A 70 -20.67 -14.58 -7.75
CA THR A 70 -19.61 -13.73 -8.33
C THR A 70 -19.08 -12.71 -7.32
N SER A 71 -19.95 -12.08 -6.52
CA SER A 71 -19.50 -11.14 -5.48
C SER A 71 -18.61 -11.84 -4.45
N GLN A 72 -18.98 -13.05 -4.02
CA GLN A 72 -18.20 -13.80 -3.05
C GLN A 72 -16.81 -14.17 -3.58
N GLU A 73 -16.70 -14.55 -4.85
CA GLU A 73 -15.42 -14.85 -5.51
C GLU A 73 -14.52 -13.60 -5.55
N ILE A 74 -15.09 -12.47 -6.00
CA ILE A 74 -14.38 -11.17 -6.04
C ILE A 74 -13.94 -10.74 -4.64
N ASP A 75 -14.80 -10.89 -3.64
CA ASP A 75 -14.50 -10.53 -2.26
C ASP A 75 -13.32 -11.36 -1.73
N GLN A 76 -13.28 -12.67 -2.00
CA GLN A 76 -12.17 -13.53 -1.58
C GLN A 76 -10.83 -13.12 -2.20
N GLU A 77 -10.81 -12.83 -3.51
CA GLU A 77 -9.60 -12.33 -4.17
C GLU A 77 -9.18 -10.96 -3.63
N THR A 78 -10.14 -10.07 -3.37
CA THR A 78 -9.88 -8.74 -2.82
C THR A 78 -9.32 -8.84 -1.40
N TYR A 79 -9.84 -9.73 -0.56
CA TYR A 79 -9.32 -9.97 0.79
C TYR A 79 -7.87 -10.46 0.74
N ALA A 80 -7.56 -11.42 -0.12
CA ALA A 80 -6.20 -11.93 -0.29
C ALA A 80 -5.23 -10.83 -0.73
N LEU A 81 -5.65 -9.96 -1.67
CA LEU A 81 -4.84 -8.83 -2.11
C LEU A 81 -4.63 -7.80 -0.99
N VAL A 82 -5.66 -7.50 -0.19
CA VAL A 82 -5.54 -6.59 0.95
C VAL A 82 -4.58 -7.15 2.01
N GLU A 83 -4.69 -8.44 2.33
CA GLU A 83 -3.80 -9.13 3.27
C GLU A 83 -2.35 -9.06 2.78
N GLN A 84 -2.10 -9.37 1.51
CA GLN A 84 -0.76 -9.26 0.91
C GLN A 84 -0.18 -7.84 1.02
N ASN A 85 -0.97 -6.80 0.72
CA ASN A 85 -0.52 -5.42 0.84
C ASN A 85 -0.23 -5.03 2.30
N LEU A 86 -1.03 -5.53 3.26
CA LEU A 86 -0.79 -5.29 4.68
C LEU A 86 0.51 -5.92 5.15
N ASP A 87 0.83 -7.12 4.67
CA ASP A 87 2.08 -7.80 4.99
C ASP A 87 3.28 -7.06 4.39
N GLU A 88 3.18 -6.60 3.14
CA GLU A 88 4.23 -5.82 2.49
C GLU A 88 4.47 -4.48 3.20
N LEU A 89 3.41 -3.77 3.58
CA LEU A 89 3.49 -2.52 4.34
C LEU A 89 4.10 -2.75 5.72
N GLN A 90 3.72 -3.82 6.43
CA GLN A 90 4.30 -4.16 7.72
C GLN A 90 5.79 -4.48 7.61
N ALA A 91 6.20 -5.25 6.60
CA ALA A 91 7.61 -5.53 6.32
C ALA A 91 8.40 -4.25 6.02
N GLN A 92 7.80 -3.32 5.26
CA GLN A 92 8.44 -2.03 4.97
C GLN A 92 8.58 -1.16 6.22
N ILE A 93 7.56 -1.12 7.08
CA ILE A 93 7.62 -0.39 8.36
C ILE A 93 8.72 -0.97 9.25
N GLN A 94 8.79 -2.30 9.39
CA GLN A 94 9.82 -2.96 10.20
C GLN A 94 11.22 -2.66 9.66
N ALA A 95 11.42 -2.78 8.35
CA ALA A 95 12.71 -2.44 7.73
C ALA A 95 13.11 -0.98 7.98
N GLN A 96 12.16 -0.03 7.89
CA GLN A 96 12.41 1.38 8.19
C GLN A 96 12.70 1.63 9.67
N GLU A 97 12.00 0.94 10.58
CA GLU A 97 12.23 1.05 12.02
C GLU A 97 13.61 0.50 12.41
N GLU A 98 14.02 -0.63 11.83
CA GLU A 98 15.36 -1.20 12.00
C GLU A 98 16.44 -0.27 11.46
N GLU A 99 16.23 0.31 10.28
CA GLU A 99 17.15 1.29 9.69
C GLU A 99 17.29 2.52 10.60
N LEU A 100 16.17 3.06 11.09
CA LEU A 100 16.16 4.19 12.02
C LEU A 100 16.79 3.84 13.38
N ALA A 101 16.58 2.62 13.89
CA ALA A 101 17.18 2.16 15.15
C ALA A 101 18.70 1.99 15.00
N PHE A 102 19.14 1.42 13.88
CA PHE A 102 20.56 1.35 13.49
C PHE A 102 21.17 2.76 13.40
N TYR A 103 20.50 3.69 12.71
CA TYR A 103 20.96 5.08 12.64
C TYR A 103 21.00 5.75 14.01
N ARG A 104 20.00 5.58 14.87
CA ARG A 104 20.02 6.13 16.24
C ARG A 104 21.14 5.54 17.10
N GLY A 105 21.38 4.24 16.97
CA GLY A 105 22.47 3.54 17.68
C GLY A 105 23.86 4.02 17.29
N ILE A 106 24.04 4.41 16.02
CA ILE A 106 25.25 5.10 15.57
C ILE A 106 25.26 6.52 16.16
N ILE A 107 24.18 7.30 15.96
CA ILE A 107 24.14 8.76 16.16
C ILE A 107 24.08 9.23 17.64
N SER A 108 23.78 8.35 18.61
CA SER A 108 23.66 8.72 20.03
C SER A 108 24.07 7.62 21.02
N PRO A 109 25.36 7.53 21.37
CA PRO A 109 25.79 6.94 22.64
C PRO A 109 25.32 7.80 23.83
N GLU A 110 25.26 7.21 25.02
CA GLU A 110 24.52 7.68 26.22
C GLU A 110 24.91 9.07 26.78
N ASP A 111 25.88 9.77 26.20
CA ASP A 111 26.48 10.99 26.75
C ASP A 111 25.66 12.30 26.54
N GLY A 112 24.49 12.25 25.90
CA GLY A 112 23.41 13.27 26.08
C GLY A 112 23.67 14.75 25.69
N ALA A 113 24.88 15.16 25.29
CA ALA A 113 25.21 16.53 24.90
C ALA A 113 24.47 17.06 23.63
N ALA A 114 23.50 17.96 23.78
CA ALA A 114 22.77 18.54 22.66
C ALA A 114 23.68 19.34 21.69
N GLY A 115 23.45 19.23 20.37
CA GLY A 115 24.12 20.07 19.36
C GLY A 115 24.62 19.33 18.12
N LEU A 116 25.43 20.04 17.32
CA LEU A 116 26.22 19.49 16.21
C LEU A 116 27.35 18.62 16.77
N ARG A 117 27.51 17.42 16.21
CA ARG A 117 28.49 16.44 16.66
C ARG A 117 29.19 15.77 15.47
N VAL A 118 30.38 15.30 15.77
CA VAL A 118 31.17 14.41 14.90
C VAL A 118 30.79 12.99 15.27
N GLN A 119 30.23 12.26 14.32
CA GLN A 119 29.86 10.86 14.52
C GLN A 119 31.04 9.94 14.27
N SER A 120 31.75 10.16 13.17
CA SER A 120 32.93 9.40 12.81
C SER A 120 33.83 10.24 11.92
N LEU A 121 35.13 9.98 12.03
CA LEU A 121 36.19 10.49 11.17
C LEU A 121 37.06 9.29 10.80
N GLU A 122 37.15 8.99 9.52
CA GLU A 122 37.95 7.88 9.00
C GLU A 122 38.83 8.36 7.83
N MET A 123 40.05 7.83 7.77
CA MET A 123 41.02 8.03 6.69
C MET A 123 41.26 6.68 6.01
N ARG A 124 40.51 6.37 4.95
CA ARG A 124 40.61 5.06 4.30
C ARG A 124 41.69 5.08 3.22
N PRO A 125 42.63 4.10 3.17
CA PRO A 125 43.60 4.04 2.08
C PRO A 125 42.90 3.80 0.74
N THR A 126 43.44 4.39 -0.31
CA THR A 126 42.96 4.25 -1.70
C THR A 126 44.00 3.55 -2.56
N ASP A 127 43.64 3.20 -3.81
CA ASP A 127 44.58 2.60 -4.76
C ASP A 127 45.71 3.55 -5.19
N ALA A 128 45.56 4.87 -4.96
CA ALA A 128 46.58 5.85 -5.25
C ALA A 128 47.72 5.79 -4.22
N ALA A 129 48.97 5.92 -4.66
CA ALA A 129 50.12 5.98 -3.76
C ALA A 129 49.96 7.15 -2.78
N ARG A 130 49.95 6.84 -1.47
CA ARG A 130 49.66 7.81 -0.38
C ARG A 130 48.31 8.52 -0.51
N GLY A 131 47.39 7.92 -1.25
CA GLY A 131 46.03 8.42 -1.38
C GLY A 131 45.15 7.90 -0.25
N TYR A 132 44.42 8.81 0.40
CA TYR A 132 43.44 8.50 1.43
C TYR A 132 42.10 9.11 1.07
N LEU A 133 41.00 8.45 1.42
CA LEU A 133 39.66 9.01 1.37
C LEU A 133 39.28 9.42 2.79
N LEU A 134 39.25 10.73 3.02
CA LEU A 134 38.65 11.32 4.20
C LEU A 134 37.13 11.05 4.16
N HIS A 135 36.61 10.40 5.19
CA HIS A 135 35.19 10.16 5.40
C HIS A 135 34.78 10.74 6.75
N LEU A 136 33.99 11.83 6.73
CA LEU A 136 33.50 12.52 7.91
C LEU A 136 31.97 12.43 7.95
N VAL A 137 31.43 11.98 9.08
CA VAL A 137 29.98 11.98 9.33
C VAL A 137 29.66 13.00 10.42
N LEU A 138 28.85 14.01 10.07
CA LEU A 138 28.34 15.01 11.01
C LEU A 138 26.88 14.75 11.31
N VAL A 139 26.47 14.93 12.57
CA VAL A 139 25.11 14.67 13.05
C VAL A 139 24.61 15.80 13.94
N GLN A 140 23.31 16.06 13.93
CA GLN A 140 22.67 17.04 14.82
C GLN A 140 21.73 16.31 15.77
N ALA A 141 21.93 16.50 17.08
CA ALA A 141 21.02 15.96 18.08
C ALA A 141 19.61 16.56 17.94
N VAL A 142 18.58 15.71 18.08
CA VAL A 142 17.17 15.91 17.68
C VAL A 142 16.44 17.08 18.37
N THR A 143 17.08 17.82 19.29
CA THR A 143 16.44 18.94 19.98
C THR A 143 16.15 20.15 19.09
N HIS A 144 16.65 20.18 17.85
CA HIS A 144 16.50 21.33 16.96
C HIS A 144 16.05 20.93 15.55
N ASP A 145 14.82 21.33 15.18
CA ASP A 145 14.25 21.05 13.85
C ASP A 145 14.77 21.98 12.72
N ARG A 146 15.91 22.64 12.95
CA ARG A 146 16.48 23.64 12.04
C ARG A 146 17.61 23.01 11.23
N ARG A 147 17.74 23.43 9.97
CA ARG A 147 18.94 23.13 9.16
C ARG A 147 20.14 23.87 9.76
N VAL A 148 21.25 23.16 9.95
CA VAL A 148 22.54 23.73 10.36
C VAL A 148 23.45 23.84 9.15
N SER A 149 24.30 24.87 9.12
CA SER A 149 25.27 25.06 8.05
C SER A 149 26.59 25.61 8.57
N GLY A 150 27.69 25.41 7.84
CA GLY A 150 29.00 25.89 8.26
C GLY A 150 30.13 25.33 7.41
N THR A 151 31.34 25.44 7.93
CA THR A 151 32.55 24.90 7.29
C THR A 151 33.34 24.03 8.25
N VAL A 152 34.00 23.02 7.70
CA VAL A 152 34.97 22.17 8.38
C VAL A 152 36.34 22.42 7.76
N SER A 153 37.34 22.69 8.59
CA SER A 153 38.75 22.72 8.21
C SER A 153 39.49 21.59 8.90
N PHE A 154 40.51 21.07 8.23
CA PHE A 154 41.34 19.99 8.71
C PHE A 154 42.80 20.40 8.59
N ASP A 155 43.57 20.02 9.61
CA ASP A 155 45.02 20.17 9.67
C ASP A 155 45.60 18.80 10.06
N ILE A 156 46.56 18.31 9.30
CA ILE A 156 47.26 17.06 9.57
C ILE A 156 48.67 17.43 10.05
N THR A 157 48.99 17.09 11.29
CA THR A 157 50.31 17.27 11.86
C THR A 157 51.11 15.98 11.71
N GLY A 158 52.40 16.11 11.45
CA GLY A 158 53.28 14.97 11.28
C GLY A 158 54.74 15.41 11.15
N SER A 159 55.57 14.51 10.65
CA SER A 159 56.94 14.82 10.30
C SER A 159 57.20 14.63 8.80
N LEU A 160 57.93 15.55 8.20
CA LEU A 160 58.41 15.46 6.81
C LEU A 160 59.94 15.37 6.86
N ASP A 161 60.49 14.24 6.42
CA ASP A 161 61.94 13.99 6.49
C ASP A 161 62.55 14.20 7.89
N GLY A 162 61.74 14.00 8.95
CA GLY A 162 62.13 14.14 10.36
C GLY A 162 61.91 15.53 10.98
N GLU A 163 61.45 16.53 10.21
CA GLU A 163 61.08 17.85 10.74
C GLU A 163 59.56 17.95 10.94
N PRO A 164 59.07 18.51 12.06
CA PRO A 164 57.64 18.65 12.31
C PRO A 164 57.00 19.63 11.32
N VAL A 165 55.97 19.16 10.60
CA VAL A 165 55.23 19.93 9.61
C VAL A 165 53.73 19.76 9.84
N GLN A 166 52.98 20.84 9.63
CA GLN A 166 51.53 20.84 9.61
C GLN A 166 51.05 21.11 8.19
N LEU A 167 50.21 20.23 7.66
CA LEU A 167 49.58 20.34 6.34
C LEU A 167 48.10 20.67 6.51
N SER A 168 47.64 21.75 5.88
CA SER A 168 46.22 22.05 5.82
C SER A 168 45.53 21.17 4.79
N LEU A 169 44.20 21.08 4.83
CA LEU A 169 43.42 20.37 3.82
C LEU A 169 43.77 20.81 2.38
N GLY A 170 44.02 22.11 2.17
CA GLY A 170 44.41 22.62 0.85
C GLY A 170 45.75 22.08 0.33
N ASP A 171 46.65 21.67 1.21
CA ASP A 171 47.98 21.14 0.85
C ASP A 171 47.94 19.67 0.44
N VAL A 172 46.88 18.95 0.83
CA VAL A 172 46.76 17.48 0.66
C VAL A 172 45.59 17.07 -0.24
N VAL A 173 44.66 17.96 -0.60
CA VAL A 173 43.56 17.56 -1.50
C VAL A 173 44.07 17.35 -2.93
N ALA A 174 43.57 16.29 -3.57
CA ALA A 174 43.86 16.05 -4.97
C ALA A 174 43.21 17.12 -5.88
N GLY A 175 44.04 17.98 -6.50
CA GLY A 175 43.61 19.01 -7.47
C GLY A 175 43.39 20.41 -6.88
N ASP A 176 42.92 21.36 -7.69
CA ASP A 176 42.61 22.75 -7.26
C ASP A 176 41.28 22.82 -6.50
N ALA A 177 41.24 22.29 -5.28
CA ALA A 177 40.04 22.28 -4.45
C ALA A 177 40.21 23.15 -3.20
N ASP A 178 39.14 23.83 -2.79
CA ASP A 178 39.13 24.67 -1.59
C ASP A 178 39.54 23.89 -0.33
N GLY A 179 40.35 24.54 0.50
CA GLY A 179 40.86 24.03 1.79
C GLY A 179 39.82 23.97 2.92
N ALA A 180 38.52 24.09 2.61
CA ALA A 180 37.44 23.93 3.57
C ALA A 180 36.27 23.13 2.97
N LEU A 181 35.68 22.25 3.78
CA LEU A 181 34.49 21.49 3.42
C LEU A 181 33.24 22.21 3.94
N VAL A 182 32.28 22.49 3.06
CA VAL A 182 31.02 23.13 3.44
C VAL A 182 29.99 22.07 3.81
N TYR A 183 29.29 22.25 4.93
CA TYR A 183 28.17 21.39 5.33
C TYR A 183 26.86 22.18 5.43
N ALA A 184 25.74 21.52 5.12
CA ALA A 184 24.40 22.05 5.25
C ALA A 184 23.38 20.90 5.36
N PHE A 185 22.89 20.61 6.56
CA PHE A 185 22.02 19.46 6.80
C PHE A 185 21.02 19.67 7.94
N ARG A 186 19.96 18.84 7.96
CA ARG A 186 18.96 18.84 9.05
C ARG A 186 19.26 17.76 10.09
N TYR A 187 19.64 16.56 9.66
CA TYR A 187 19.85 15.41 10.54
C TYR A 187 21.32 14.98 10.57
N PHE A 188 21.87 14.66 9.39
CA PHE A 188 23.26 14.30 9.22
C PHE A 188 23.77 14.67 7.83
N GLN A 189 25.09 14.68 7.65
CA GLN A 189 25.73 14.77 6.35
C GLN A 189 27.00 13.93 6.33
N ASP A 190 27.16 13.16 5.26
CA ASP A 190 28.40 12.48 4.90
C ASP A 190 29.23 13.41 4.00
N LEU A 191 30.48 13.65 4.39
CA LEU A 191 31.46 14.44 3.66
C LEU A 191 32.63 13.55 3.28
N GLN A 192 32.91 13.46 1.98
CA GLN A 192 34.01 12.65 1.46
C GLN A 192 34.98 13.52 0.67
N ARG A 193 36.29 13.34 0.90
CA ARG A 193 37.34 14.07 0.19
C ARG A 193 38.56 13.19 -0.07
N PRO A 194 38.98 13.00 -1.33
CA PRO A 194 40.24 12.34 -1.62
C PRO A 194 41.42 13.26 -1.27
N LEU A 195 42.38 12.71 -0.55
CA LEU A 195 43.62 13.32 -0.10
C LEU A 195 44.80 12.55 -0.67
N VAL A 196 45.91 13.23 -0.91
CA VAL A 196 47.20 12.65 -1.30
C VAL A 196 48.27 13.29 -0.43
N LEU A 197 48.93 12.48 0.41
CA LEU A 197 49.99 12.99 1.27
C LEU A 197 51.30 13.16 0.47
N PRO A 198 52.13 14.19 0.77
CA PRO A 198 53.44 14.37 0.15
C PRO A 198 54.38 13.17 0.37
N ASP A 199 55.36 13.02 -0.53
CA ASP A 199 56.47 12.09 -0.35
C ASP A 199 57.22 12.38 0.97
N GLY A 200 57.48 11.34 1.79
CA GLY A 200 58.25 11.46 3.04
C GLY A 200 57.48 12.02 4.23
N PHE A 201 56.18 12.30 4.09
CA PHE A 201 55.33 12.75 5.19
C PHE A 201 54.79 11.59 6.01
N GLU A 202 55.10 11.57 7.30
CA GLU A 202 54.58 10.63 8.30
C GLU A 202 53.57 11.35 9.19
N PRO A 203 52.26 11.08 9.03
CA PRO A 203 51.22 11.75 9.81
C PRO A 203 51.11 11.21 11.24
N ASP A 204 50.97 12.11 12.21
CA ASP A 204 50.86 11.81 13.64
C ASP A 204 49.44 12.06 14.17
N GLU A 205 48.85 13.21 13.84
CA GLU A 205 47.54 13.64 14.36
C GLU A 205 46.75 14.42 13.30
N VAL A 206 45.41 14.33 13.39
CA VAL A 206 44.47 15.12 12.59
C VAL A 206 43.70 16.03 13.54
N VAL A 207 43.82 17.34 13.32
CA VAL A 207 43.04 18.36 14.00
C VAL A 207 41.92 18.83 13.07
N MET A 208 40.69 18.79 13.58
CA MET A 208 39.50 19.21 12.86
C MET A 208 38.84 20.39 13.59
N GLN A 209 38.48 21.42 12.84
CA GLN A 209 37.73 22.56 13.33
C GLN A 209 36.42 22.71 12.54
N ILE A 210 35.30 22.71 13.26
CA ILE A 210 33.96 22.90 12.73
C ILE A 210 33.47 24.28 13.15
N ARG A 211 33.17 25.13 12.16
CA ARG A 211 32.66 26.48 12.37
C ARG A 211 31.23 26.59 11.81
N PRO A 212 30.22 26.69 12.68
CA PRO A 212 28.86 27.00 12.26
C PRO A 212 28.77 28.36 11.59
N ARG A 213 27.88 28.48 10.62
CA ARG A 213 27.57 29.74 9.95
C ARG A 213 26.78 30.67 10.85
N GLU A 214 25.94 30.11 11.72
CA GLU A 214 25.09 30.87 12.63
C GLU A 214 25.92 31.38 13.84
N PRO A 215 25.81 32.68 14.21
CA PRO A 215 26.59 33.27 15.32
C PRO A 215 26.36 32.63 16.70
N SER A 216 25.26 31.88 16.86
CA SER A 216 24.93 31.15 18.08
C SER A 216 25.47 29.72 18.13
N GLY A 217 26.07 29.23 17.04
CA GLY A 217 26.70 27.92 17.00
C GLY A 217 28.06 27.95 17.70
N GLN A 218 28.31 26.99 18.60
CA GLN A 218 29.62 26.79 19.18
C GLN A 218 30.56 26.17 18.13
N ALA A 219 31.72 26.77 17.93
CA ALA A 219 32.79 26.13 17.17
C ALA A 219 33.27 24.90 17.95
N LEU A 220 33.48 23.79 17.24
CA LEU A 220 33.95 22.54 17.80
C LEU A 220 35.34 22.26 17.24
N GLU A 221 36.30 22.02 18.11
CA GLU A 221 37.64 21.56 17.76
C GLU A 221 37.85 20.18 18.38
N GLN A 222 38.31 19.23 17.58
CA GLN A 222 38.66 17.88 18.02
C GLN A 222 39.95 17.46 17.35
N SER A 223 40.79 16.74 18.08
CA SER A 223 42.01 16.15 17.58
C SER A 223 41.99 14.64 17.72
N PHE A 224 42.59 13.95 16.76
CA PHE A 224 42.58 12.50 16.66
C PHE A 224 43.96 12.00 16.26
N GLU A 225 44.48 11.00 16.96
CA GLU A 225 45.70 10.31 16.53
C GLU A 225 45.48 9.69 15.14
N TRP A 226 46.46 9.83 14.24
CA TRP A 226 46.34 9.35 12.86
C TRP A 226 46.06 7.84 12.83
N SER A 227 46.73 7.07 13.68
CA SER A 227 46.55 5.61 13.82
C SER A 227 45.15 5.18 14.27
N ALA A 228 44.39 6.07 14.91
CA ALA A 228 43.03 5.78 15.36
C ALA A 228 41.99 6.00 14.25
N VAL A 229 42.29 6.86 13.27
CA VAL A 229 41.38 7.22 12.17
C VAL A 229 41.78 6.58 10.84
N ALA A 230 43.07 6.27 10.65
CA ALA A 230 43.60 5.59 9.48
C ALA A 230 43.68 4.08 9.74
N GLY A 231 42.71 3.34 9.19
CA GLY A 231 42.60 1.88 9.27
C GLY A 231 43.14 1.16 8.06
#